data_AF-A0A522A6L2-F1
#
_entry.id   AF-A0A522A6L2-F1
#
_cell.length_a   1.000
_cell.length_b   1.000
_cell.length_c   1.000
_cell.angle_alpha   90.00
_cell.angle_beta   90.00
_cell.angle_gamma   90.00
#
_symmetry.space_group_name_H-M   'P 1'
#
loop_
_entity.id
_entity.type
_entity.pdbx_description
1 polymer ?
#
loop_
_entity_poly.entity_id
_entity_poly.type
_entity_poly.pdbx_seq_one_letter_code
_entity_poly.pdbx_strand_id
1 'polypeptide(L)' 'MSIFGGADQQKRGLELLTQNRTRIQSLVGKSVILKYTPTLRFLIDDSVARGNKVMQIIEELDKTSPVQPQVEEDET' A
#
# COMPACT_ATOMS: atom_id res chain seq x y z
N MET A 1 5.75 -0.16 -4.30
CA MET A 1 6.72 0.35 -3.31
C MET A 1 6.02 1.38 -2.44
N SER A 2 6.11 1.27 -1.13
CA SER A 2 5.54 2.26 -0.21
C SER A 2 6.56 3.37 0.08
N ILE A 3 6.13 4.62 -0.01
CA ILE A 3 6.92 5.80 0.39
C ILE A 3 6.18 6.48 1.53
N PHE A 4 6.83 6.57 2.69
CA PHE A 4 6.28 7.26 3.84
C PHE A 4 6.39 8.78 3.65
N GLY A 5 5.28 9.50 3.83
CA GLY A 5 5.21 10.95 3.63
C GLY A 5 3.99 11.40 2.80
N GLY A 6 3.80 12.71 2.72
CA GLY A 6 2.72 13.33 1.93
C GLY A 6 2.93 13.21 0.42
N ALA A 7 1.92 13.61 -0.37
CA ALA A 7 1.91 13.46 -1.84
C ALA A 7 3.15 14.06 -2.54
N ASP A 8 3.63 15.21 -2.09
CA ASP A 8 4.83 15.84 -2.64
C ASP A 8 6.11 15.03 -2.37
N GLN A 9 6.22 14.42 -1.19
CA GLN A 9 7.37 13.57 -0.84
C GLN A 9 7.33 12.27 -1.63
N GLN A 10 6.13 11.70 -1.80
CA GLN A 10 5.91 10.54 -2.66
C GLN A 10 6.32 10.80 -4.10
N LYS A 11 5.92 11.94 -4.68
CA LYS A 11 6.31 12.35 -6.03
C LYS A 11 7.83 12.52 -6.17
N ARG A 12 8.46 13.27 -5.27
CA ARG A 12 9.92 13.49 -5.27
C ARG A 12 10.69 12.17 -5.11
N GLY A 13 10.22 11.29 -4.24
CA GLY A 13 10.82 9.97 -4.05
C GLY A 13 10.73 9.12 -5.33
N LEU A 14 9.58 9.13 -6.00
CA LEU A 14 9.40 8.43 -7.27
C LEU A 14 10.29 9.00 -8.37
N GLU A 15 10.42 10.32 -8.46
CA GLU A 15 11.33 10.99 -9.40
C GLU A 15 12.78 10.59 -9.16
N LEU A 16 13.24 10.59 -7.91
CA LEU A 16 14.61 10.22 -7.55
C LEU A 16 14.94 8.77 -7.92
N LEU A 17 13.99 7.85 -7.68
CA LEU A 17 14.13 6.44 -8.08
C LEU A 17 14.20 6.28 -9.60
N THR A 18 13.37 7.04 -10.31
CA THR A 18 13.33 7.03 -11.77
C THR A 18 14.63 7.57 -12.35
N GLN A 19 15.21 8.62 -11.77
CA GLN A 19 16.52 9.15 -12.15
C GLN A 19 17.65 8.14 -11.91
N ASN A 20 17.59 7.39 -10.81
CA ASN A 20 18.61 6.39 -10.44
C ASN A 20 18.37 5.00 -11.02
N ARG A 21 17.35 4.84 -11.88
CA ARG A 21 16.88 3.55 -12.38
C ARG A 21 17.97 2.68 -12.98
N THR A 22 18.81 3.23 -13.85
CA THR A 22 19.88 2.48 -14.53
C THR A 22 20.88 1.92 -13.51
N ARG A 23 21.21 2.70 -12.47
CA ARG A 23 22.11 2.28 -11.40
C ARG A 23 21.50 1.12 -10.62
N ILE A 24 20.23 1.23 -10.23
CA ILE A 24 19.51 0.18 -9.49
C ILE A 24 19.39 -1.09 -10.36
N GLN A 25 19.02 -0.95 -11.63
CA GLN A 25 18.90 -2.07 -12.56
C GLN A 25 20.25 -2.79 -12.76
N SER A 26 21.36 -2.05 -12.85
CA SER A 26 22.70 -2.64 -12.95
C SER A 26 23.08 -3.43 -11.69
N LEU A 27 22.74 -2.92 -10.50
CA LEU A 27 22.97 -3.64 -9.24
C LEU A 27 22.16 -4.95 -9.21
N VAL A 28 20.86 -4.90 -9.51
CA VAL A 28 20.00 -6.09 -9.55
C VAL A 28 20.49 -7.10 -10.60
N GLY A 29 20.87 -6.63 -11.79
CA GLY A 29 21.37 -7.49 -12.86
C GLY A 29 22.68 -8.22 -12.52
N LYS A 30 23.49 -7.67 -11.61
CA LYS A 30 24.68 -8.36 -11.06
C LYS A 30 24.32 -9.37 -9.97
N SER A 31 23.26 -9.11 -9.22
CA SER A 31 22.85 -9.95 -8.08
C SER A 31 21.98 -11.14 -8.47
N VAL A 32 21.37 -11.13 -9.66
CA VAL A 32 20.44 -12.19 -10.10
C VAL A 32 20.83 -12.70 -11.48
N ILE A 33 21.01 -14.01 -11.63
CA ILE A 33 21.31 -14.64 -12.93
C ILE A 33 20.02 -14.74 -13.75
N LEU A 34 19.90 -13.89 -14.76
CA LEU A 34 18.83 -13.90 -15.75
C LEU A 34 19.44 -13.81 -17.15
N LYS A 35 18.77 -14.41 -18.14
CA LYS A 35 19.18 -14.27 -19.55
C LYS A 35 19.23 -12.79 -19.99
N TYR A 36 18.31 -11.97 -19.47
CA TYR A 36 18.26 -10.53 -19.69
C TYR A 36 17.78 -9.83 -18.42
N THR A 37 18.43 -8.72 -18.04
CA THR A 37 17.96 -7.89 -16.92
C THR A 37 16.78 -7.04 -17.38
N PRO A 38 15.57 -7.25 -16.82
CA PRO A 38 14.39 -6.50 -17.24
C PRO A 38 14.50 -5.03 -16.81
N THR A 39 13.72 -4.23 -17.50
CA THR A 39 13.70 -2.78 -17.36
C THR A 39 12.78 -2.38 -16.19
N LEU A 40 13.36 -1.84 -15.11
CA LEU A 40 12.64 -1.64 -13.84
C LEU A 40 11.54 -0.58 -13.93
N ARG A 41 10.39 -0.79 -13.30
CA ARG A 41 9.31 0.19 -13.18
C ARG A 41 9.04 0.47 -11.71
N PHE A 42 9.07 1.74 -11.31
CA PHE A 42 8.75 2.16 -9.96
C PHE A 42 7.29 2.62 -9.91
N LEU A 43 6.53 2.07 -8.98
CA LEU A 43 5.12 2.38 -8.75
C LEU A 43 4.90 2.58 -7.26
N ILE A 44 4.14 3.61 -6.91
CA ILE A 44 3.73 3.86 -5.54
C ILE A 44 2.66 2.85 -5.15
N ASP A 45 2.84 2.25 -3.99
CA ASP A 45 1.88 1.35 -3.38
C ASP A 45 0.95 2.15 -2.47
N ASP A 46 -0.30 2.26 -2.91
CA ASP A 46 -1.40 2.93 -2.22
C ASP A 46 -2.24 1.95 -1.38
N SER A 47 -1.83 0.68 -1.26
CA SER A 47 -2.56 -0.34 -0.48
C SER A 47 -2.78 0.07 0.98
N VAL A 48 -1.82 0.76 1.60
CA VAL A 48 -1.94 1.27 2.98
C VAL A 48 -3.04 2.33 3.07
N ALA A 49 -3.06 3.30 2.16
CA ALA A 49 -4.10 4.34 2.13
C ALA A 49 -5.49 3.73 1.87
N ARG A 50 -5.56 2.74 0.98
CA ARG A 50 -6.79 1.98 0.74
C ARG A 50 -7.24 1.21 1.98
N GLY A 51 -6.33 0.54 2.68
CA GLY A 51 -6.63 -0.18 3.92
C GLY A 51 -7.21 0.73 5.00
N ASN A 52 -6.59 1.89 5.22
CA ASN A 52 -7.10 2.89 6.17
C ASN A 52 -8.51 3.37 5.80
N LYS A 53 -8.77 3.59 4.50
CA LYS A 53 -10.10 3.99 4.03
C LYS A 53 -11.15 2.90 4.29
N VAL A 54 -10.81 1.63 4.06
CA VAL A 54 -11.72 0.51 4.35
C VAL A 54 -12.02 0.43 5.84
N MET A 55 -11.01 0.57 6.70
CA MET A 55 -11.21 0.56 8.15
C MET A 55 -12.13 1.70 8.62
N GLN A 56 -11.93 2.91 8.09
CA GLN A 56 -12.80 4.06 8.37
C GLN A 56 -14.26 3.79 7.99
N ILE A 57 -14.49 3.18 6.82
CA ILE A 57 -15.85 2.82 6.38
C ILE A 57 -16.48 1.80 7.33
N ILE A 58 -15.73 0.78 7.77
CA ILE A 58 -16.25 -0.21 8.74
C ILE A 58 -16.64 0.47 10.04
N GLU A 59 -15.79 1.35 10.58
CA GLU A 59 -16.09 2.10 11.81
C GLU A 59 -17.31 3.03 11.65
N GLU A 60 -17.48 3.66 10.49
CA GLU A 60 -18.65 4.49 10.18
C GLU A 60 -19.93 3.65 10.11
N LEU A 61 -19.88 2.45 9.55
CA LEU A 61 -21.00 1.52 9.48
C LEU A 61 -21.39 0.95 10.85
N ASP A 62 -20.40 0.65 11.71
CA ASP A 62 -20.67 0.20 13.08
C ASP A 62 -21.35 1.29 13.91
N LYS A 63 -20.93 2.56 13.74
CA LYS A 63 -21.54 3.71 14.43
C LYS A 63 -22.94 4.06 13.93
N THR A 64 -23.28 3.69 12.69
CA THR A 64 -24.57 4.00 12.06
C THR A 64 -25.54 2.83 12.07
N SER A 65 -25.09 1.63 12.45
CA SER A 65 -25.97 0.48 12.64
C SER A 65 -26.89 0.73 13.85
N PRO A 66 -28.23 0.64 13.69
CA PRO A 66 -29.11 0.63 14.85
C PRO A 66 -28.75 -0.61 15.68
N VAL A 67 -28.46 -0.41 16.97
CA VAL A 67 -28.20 -1.48 17.93
C VAL A 67 -29.32 -2.52 17.80
N GLN A 68 -29.02 -3.68 17.22
CA GLN A 68 -29.92 -4.82 17.27
C GLN A 68 -29.96 -5.26 18.73
N PRO A 69 -31.14 -5.33 19.37
CA PRO A 69 -31.24 -5.79 20.75
C PRO A 69 -30.63 -7.19 20.86
N GLN A 70 -29.68 -7.34 21.78
CA GLN A 70 -29.10 -8.61 22.15
C GLN A 70 -30.24 -9.53 22.59
N VAL A 71 -30.48 -10.59 21.83
CA VAL A 71 -31.27 -11.73 22.31
C VAL A 71 -30.45 -12.39 23.42
N GLU A 72 -30.79 -12.07 24.66
CA GLU A 72 -30.42 -12.88 25.83
C GLU A 72 -31.06 -14.26 25.63
N GLU A 73 -30.22 -15.27 25.39
CA GLU A 73 -30.60 -16.66 25.55
C GLU A 73 -30.81 -16.92 27.04
N ASP A 74 -32.06 -16.75 27.49
CA ASP A 74 -32.52 -17.23 28.79
C ASP A 74 -32.58 -18.77 28.72
N GLU A 75 -31.79 -19.42 29.57
CA GLU A 75 -31.79 -20.87 29.78
C GLU A 75 -33.22 -21.38 30.05
N THR A 76 -33.62 -22.44 29.35
CA THR A 76 -34.64 -23.37 29.87
C THR A 76 -34.28 -24.80 29.52
#